data_AF-A0A2M8CEN0-F1
#
_entry.id   AF-A0A2M8CEN0-F1
#
_cell.length_a   1.000
_cell.length_b   1.000
_cell.length_c   1.000
_cell.angle_alpha   90.00
_cell.angle_beta   90.00
_cell.angle_gamma   90.00
#
_symmetry.space_group_name_H-M   'P 1'
#
loop_
_entity.id
_entity.type
_entity.pdbx_description
1 polymer ?
#
loop_
_entity_poly.entity_id
_entity_poly.type
_entity_poly.pdbx_seq_one_letter_code
_entity_poly.pdbx_strand_id
1 'polypeptide(L)'
;MFIGTGERASMELLSANPAMSFYKHSGTSYSTPLVANIAAQIQKKYHLLKAQTIKALIVNGASLDSIKFNSPFAKLLNKTAGNGIVNPVASNTSTDNSITFIIEDEIQPEEMKVIPIHFPE
;
A
#
# COMPACT_ATOMS: atom_id res chain seq x y z
N MET A 1 -16.54 -14.99 -17.71
CA MET A 1 -15.29 -14.21 -17.63
C MET A 1 -15.65 -12.77 -17.97
N PHE A 2 -15.82 -11.90 -16.97
CA PHE A 2 -16.04 -10.48 -17.22
C PHE A 2 -14.66 -9.82 -17.33
N ILE A 3 -14.15 -9.65 -18.54
CA ILE A 3 -13.07 -8.69 -18.80
C ILE A 3 -13.79 -7.37 -19.07
N GLY A 4 -13.88 -6.53 -18.04
CA GLY A 4 -14.39 -5.18 -18.19
C GLY A 4 -13.37 -4.32 -18.93
N THR A 5 -13.36 -4.35 -20.26
CA THR A 5 -12.74 -3.29 -21.06
C THR A 5 -13.68 -2.11 -21.09
N GLY A 6 -13.70 -1.33 -20.02
CA GLY A 6 -14.33 0.00 -20.02
C GLY A 6 -13.22 1.05 -20.03
N GLU A 7 -13.29 2.03 -20.95
CA GLU A 7 -12.44 3.24 -20.90
C GLU A 7 -12.37 3.86 -19.49
N ARG A 8 -13.44 3.70 -18.70
CA ARG A 8 -13.56 4.17 -17.30
C ARG A 8 -12.73 3.39 -16.27
N ALA A 9 -12.16 2.24 -16.63
CA ALA A 9 -11.31 1.40 -15.77
C ALA A 9 -9.84 1.42 -16.21
N SER A 10 -9.46 2.43 -17.00
CA SER A 10 -8.10 2.65 -17.46
C SER A 10 -7.37 3.66 -16.54
N MET A 11 -6.06 3.46 -16.39
CA MET A 11 -5.18 4.45 -15.78
C MET A 11 -4.53 5.27 -16.90
N GLU A 12 -4.46 6.58 -16.73
CA GLU A 12 -3.64 7.43 -17.58
C GLU A 12 -2.20 7.40 -17.06
N LEU A 13 -1.27 7.04 -17.94
CA LEU A 13 0.12 6.81 -17.60
C LEU A 13 1.00 7.78 -18.38
N LEU A 14 1.89 8.44 -17.66
CA LEU A 14 2.97 9.21 -18.29
C LEU A 14 3.97 8.23 -18.90
N SER A 15 4.21 8.37 -20.19
CA SER A 15 5.14 7.50 -20.91
C SER A 15 6.57 8.04 -20.84
N ALA A 16 7.54 7.13 -20.88
CA ALA A 16 8.92 7.46 -21.17
C ALA A 16 9.20 7.57 -22.68
N ASN A 17 8.25 7.19 -23.54
CA ASN A 17 8.40 7.31 -24.99
C ASN A 17 8.13 8.76 -25.42
N PRO A 18 9.12 9.49 -25.97
CA PRO A 18 8.96 10.89 -26.35
C PRO A 18 7.92 11.11 -27.46
N ALA A 19 7.60 10.08 -28.26
CA ALA A 19 6.57 10.14 -29.29
C ALA A 19 5.14 9.94 -28.76
N MET A 20 4.97 9.47 -27.53
CA MET A 20 3.67 9.25 -26.89
C MET A 20 3.69 9.84 -25.49
N SER A 21 3.25 11.08 -25.28
CA SER A 21 3.33 11.72 -23.96
C SER A 21 2.52 10.98 -22.88
N PHE A 22 1.29 10.57 -23.19
CA PHE A 22 0.43 9.82 -22.29
C PHE A 22 -0.26 8.68 -23.03
N TYR A 23 -0.51 7.57 -22.34
CA TYR A 23 -1.38 6.52 -22.85
C TYR A 23 -2.30 6.02 -21.75
N LYS A 24 -3.52 5.60 -22.15
CA LYS A 24 -4.51 5.02 -21.26
C LYS A 24 -4.50 3.52 -21.42
N HIS A 25 -4.16 2.81 -20.35
CA HIS A 25 -4.17 1.35 -20.35
C HIS A 25 -4.61 0.83 -18.98
N SER A 26 -5.10 -0.41 -18.96
CA SER A 26 -5.41 -1.14 -17.72
C SER A 26 -4.48 -2.34 -17.59
N GLY A 27 -4.01 -2.64 -16.39
CA GLY A 27 -3.11 -3.77 -16.17
C GLY A 27 -2.36 -3.69 -14.83
N THR A 28 -2.12 -4.85 -14.22
CA THR A 28 -1.37 -4.97 -12.96
C THR A 28 0.06 -4.47 -13.10
N SER A 29 0.65 -4.59 -14.30
CA SER A 29 1.97 -4.05 -14.65
C SER A 29 2.11 -2.54 -14.45
N TYR A 30 0.99 -1.80 -14.33
CA TYR A 30 0.99 -0.37 -14.04
C TYR A 30 0.72 -0.05 -12.56
N SER A 31 0.02 -0.94 -11.85
CA SER A 31 -0.16 -0.83 -10.40
C SER A 31 1.13 -1.16 -9.65
N THR A 32 1.94 -2.11 -10.13
CA THR A 32 3.24 -2.47 -9.52
C THR A 32 4.22 -1.29 -9.41
N PRO A 33 4.55 -0.53 -10.48
CA PRO A 33 5.47 0.60 -10.37
C PRO A 33 4.94 1.74 -9.49
N LEU A 34 3.61 1.91 -9.39
CA LEU A 34 3.01 2.87 -8.46
C LEU A 34 3.34 2.52 -7.01
N VAL A 35 3.15 1.26 -6.62
CA VAL A 35 3.49 0.79 -5.26
C VAL A 35 4.99 0.81 -5.03
N ALA A 36 5.80 0.47 -6.05
CA ALA A 36 7.27 0.56 -5.97
C ALA A 36 7.74 2.01 -5.72
N ASN A 37 7.11 2.99 -6.35
CA ASN A 37 7.40 4.41 -6.11
C ASN A 37 7.07 4.81 -4.66
N ILE A 38 5.95 4.33 -4.09
CA ILE A 38 5.61 4.56 -2.67
C ILE A 38 6.68 3.95 -1.76
N ALA A 39 7.09 2.72 -2.03
CA ALA A 39 8.17 2.06 -1.27
C ALA A 39 9.49 2.86 -1.36
N ALA A 40 9.85 3.36 -2.54
CA ALA A 40 11.02 4.19 -2.74
C ALA A 40 10.94 5.53 -1.98
N GLN A 41 9.76 6.14 -1.89
CA GLN A 41 9.56 7.36 -1.09
C GLN A 41 9.71 7.09 0.41
N ILE A 42 9.14 5.99 0.91
CA ILE A 42 9.31 5.56 2.32
C ILE A 42 10.80 5.30 2.60
N GLN A 43 11.49 4.56 1.74
CA GLN A 43 12.90 4.25 1.89
C GLN A 43 13.78 5.50 1.84
N LYS A 44 13.46 6.45 0.95
CA LYS A 44 14.18 7.74 0.86
C LYS A 44 14.03 8.55 2.15
N LYS A 45 12.84 8.54 2.78
CA LYS A 45 12.58 9.26 4.03
C LYS A 45 13.16 8.53 5.25
N TYR A 46 13.11 7.21 5.26
CA TYR A 46 13.52 6.35 6.37
C TYR A 46 14.48 5.25 5.89
N HIS A 47 15.73 5.65 5.66
CA HIS A 47 16.79 4.82 5.08
C HIS A 47 17.15 3.54 5.87
N LEU A 48 16.84 3.48 7.17
CA LEU A 48 17.16 2.34 8.03
C LEU A 48 16.06 1.27 8.07
N LEU A 49 14.86 1.54 7.54
CA LEU A 49 13.77 0.59 7.60
C LEU A 49 14.04 -0.64 6.73
N LYS A 50 13.82 -1.82 7.31
CA LYS A 50 13.86 -3.10 6.60
C LYS A 50 12.72 -3.15 5.58
N ALA A 51 12.93 -3.89 4.50
CA ALA A 51 11.93 -4.05 3.44
C ALA A 51 10.60 -4.63 3.96
N GLN A 52 10.62 -5.48 4.99
CA GLN A 52 9.41 -6.01 5.62
C GLN A 52 8.59 -4.93 6.32
N THR A 53 9.24 -3.95 6.94
CA THR A 53 8.56 -2.82 7.59
C THR A 53 7.97 -1.87 6.56
N ILE A 54 8.70 -1.60 5.47
CA ILE A 54 8.16 -0.83 4.34
C ILE A 54 6.91 -1.53 3.78
N LYS A 55 6.95 -2.85 3.61
CA LYS A 55 5.78 -3.65 3.21
C LYS A 55 4.65 -3.52 4.22
N ALA A 56 4.94 -3.62 5.52
CA ALA A 56 3.92 -3.51 6.58
C ALA A 56 3.22 -2.15 6.55
N LEU A 57 3.97 -1.05 6.37
CA LEU A 57 3.41 0.29 6.21
C LEU A 57 2.48 0.41 4.99
N ILE A 58 2.89 -0.14 3.86
CA ILE A 58 2.08 -0.16 2.62
C ILE A 58 0.79 -0.97 2.81
N VAL A 59 0.91 -2.16 3.40
CA VAL A 59 -0.21 -3.07 3.64
C VAL A 59 -1.19 -2.51 4.66
N ASN A 60 -0.70 -1.99 5.78
CA ASN A 60 -1.53 -1.44 6.86
C ASN A 60 -2.20 -0.13 6.45
N GLY A 61 -1.61 0.63 5.53
CA GLY A 61 -2.22 1.82 4.95
C GLY A 61 -3.21 1.53 3.82
N ALA A 62 -3.39 0.28 3.39
CA ALA A 62 -4.34 -0.08 2.35
C ALA A 62 -5.78 -0.23 2.91
N SER A 63 -6.78 0.04 2.07
CA SER A 63 -8.20 -0.11 2.45
C SER A 63 -9.03 -0.81 1.39
N LEU A 64 -9.99 -1.61 1.85
CA LEU A 64 -11.00 -2.28 1.03
C LEU A 64 -12.27 -1.43 0.79
N ASP A 65 -12.42 -0.28 1.47
CA ASP A 65 -13.67 0.49 1.54
C ASP A 65 -14.19 0.95 0.17
N SER A 66 -13.27 1.20 -0.76
CA SER A 66 -13.59 1.63 -2.13
C SER A 66 -13.81 0.48 -3.11
N ILE A 67 -13.64 -0.78 -2.68
CA ILE A 67 -13.77 -1.96 -3.53
C ILE A 67 -15.18 -2.53 -3.40
N LYS A 68 -15.99 -2.31 -4.44
CA LYS A 68 -17.32 -2.91 -4.53
C LYS A 68 -17.20 -4.40 -4.86
N PHE A 69 -17.64 -5.26 -3.94
CA PHE A 69 -17.62 -6.71 -4.11
C PHE A 69 -18.99 -7.30 -3.80
N ASN A 70 -19.65 -7.86 -4.81
CA ASN A 70 -21.03 -8.31 -4.68
C ASN A 70 -21.14 -9.65 -3.93
N SER A 71 -22.19 -9.79 -3.11
CA SER A 71 -22.67 -11.09 -2.63
C SER A 71 -23.17 -11.94 -3.82
N PRO A 72 -22.93 -13.26 -3.90
CA PRO A 72 -22.50 -14.19 -2.85
C PRO A 72 -20.98 -14.33 -2.68
N PHE A 73 -20.19 -13.64 -3.49
CA PHE A 73 -18.75 -13.89 -3.58
C PHE A 73 -17.91 -13.17 -2.53
N ALA A 74 -18.50 -12.43 -1.59
CA ALA A 74 -17.80 -11.60 -0.59
C ALA A 74 -16.59 -12.29 0.07
N LYS A 75 -16.64 -13.62 0.27
CA LYS A 75 -15.52 -14.44 0.78
C LYS A 75 -14.26 -14.42 -0.09
N LEU A 76 -14.35 -13.98 -1.35
CA LEU A 76 -13.25 -13.85 -2.31
C LEU A 76 -12.64 -12.45 -2.33
N LEU A 77 -13.18 -11.47 -1.60
CA LEU A 77 -12.68 -10.10 -1.59
C LEU A 77 -11.19 -10.06 -1.25
N ASN A 78 -10.79 -10.58 -0.10
CA ASN A 78 -9.38 -10.55 0.32
C ASN A 78 -8.48 -11.41 -0.57
N LYS A 79 -9.04 -12.44 -1.24
CA LYS A 79 -8.28 -13.26 -2.20
C LYS A 79 -8.01 -12.53 -3.52
N THR A 80 -8.85 -11.57 -3.88
CA THR A 80 -8.77 -10.83 -5.14
C THR A 80 -8.09 -9.47 -4.98
N ALA A 81 -8.39 -8.77 -3.90
CA ALA A 81 -7.89 -7.43 -3.60
C ALA A 81 -6.74 -7.41 -2.57
N GLY A 82 -6.42 -8.54 -1.92
CA GLY A 82 -5.45 -8.58 -0.84
C GLY A 82 -5.91 -7.71 0.33
N ASN A 83 -5.07 -6.71 0.68
CA ASN A 83 -5.36 -5.73 1.72
C ASN A 83 -6.05 -4.46 1.17
N GLY A 84 -6.35 -4.43 -0.13
CA GLY A 84 -7.08 -3.35 -0.77
C GLY A 84 -6.21 -2.34 -1.51
N ILE A 85 -6.76 -1.15 -1.70
CA ILE A 85 -6.11 -0.06 -2.45
C ILE A 85 -5.13 0.64 -1.52
N VAL A 86 -3.85 0.69 -1.93
CA VAL A 86 -2.78 1.36 -1.18
C VAL A 86 -3.03 2.87 -1.13
N ASN A 87 -2.94 3.45 0.06
CA ASN A 87 -3.02 4.90 0.28
C ASN A 87 -1.63 5.46 0.64
N PRO A 88 -0.97 6.23 -0.25
CA PRO A 88 0.36 6.77 -0.02
C PRO A 88 0.49 7.61 1.25
N VAL A 89 -0.58 8.35 1.61
CA VAL A 89 -0.59 9.22 2.80
C VAL A 89 -0.65 8.34 4.05
N ALA A 90 -1.61 7.42 4.13
CA ALA A 90 -1.74 6.51 5.27
C ALA A 90 -0.51 5.60 5.45
N SER A 91 0.20 5.27 4.36
CA SER A 91 1.41 4.43 4.40
C SER A 91 2.69 5.17 4.80
N ASN A 92 2.72 6.51 4.81
CA ASN A 92 3.98 7.26 5.00
C ASN A 92 3.85 8.48 5.93
N THR A 93 2.66 8.77 6.44
CA THR A 93 2.41 9.94 7.30
C THR A 93 1.59 9.55 8.51
N SER A 94 1.99 10.09 9.66
CA SER A 94 1.11 10.22 10.82
C SER A 94 0.38 11.56 10.72
N THR A 95 -0.84 11.59 11.21
CA THR A 95 -1.68 12.80 11.31
C THR A 95 -2.04 13.05 12.77
N ASP A 96 -2.65 14.19 13.05
CA ASP A 96 -3.11 14.52 14.42
C ASP A 96 -4.09 13.47 14.98
N ASN A 97 -4.75 12.72 14.11
CA ASN A 97 -5.72 11.68 14.47
C ASN A 97 -5.19 10.24 14.27
N SER A 98 -3.94 10.07 13.84
CA SER A 98 -3.38 8.75 13.54
C SER A 98 -1.86 8.75 13.69
N ILE A 99 -1.36 7.99 14.67
CA ILE A 99 0.07 7.80 14.91
C ILE A 99 0.48 6.40 14.46
N THR A 100 1.63 6.30 13.79
CA THR A 100 2.21 5.02 13.39
C THR A 100 3.44 4.72 14.23
N PHE A 101 3.38 3.67 15.04
CA PHE A 101 4.53 3.15 15.77
C PHE A 101 5.23 2.08 14.94
N ILE A 102 6.56 2.21 14.81
CA ILE A 102 7.41 1.26 14.09
C ILE A 102 8.35 0.63 15.09
N ILE A 103 8.32 -0.69 15.19
CA ILE A 103 9.18 -1.48 16.06
C ILE A 103 9.92 -2.48 15.17
N GLU A 104 11.21 -2.22 14.93
CA GLU A 104 12.10 -3.17 14.28
C GLU A 104 13.07 -3.72 15.33
N ASP A 105 12.74 -4.88 15.87
CA ASP A 105 13.50 -5.47 16.95
C ASP A 105 13.49 -7.00 16.88
N GLU A 106 14.32 -7.62 17.70
CA GLU A 106 14.47 -9.07 17.79
C GLU A 106 14.24 -9.49 19.24
N ILE A 107 13.64 -10.67 19.43
CA ILE A 107 13.40 -11.27 20.74
C ILE A 107 13.87 -12.72 20.66
N GLN A 108 14.64 -13.17 21.66
CA GLN A 108 15.10 -14.55 21.72
C GLN A 108 14.07 -15.45 22.44
N PRO A 109 14.15 -16.79 22.26
CA PRO A 109 13.35 -17.71 23.06
C PRO A 109 13.52 -17.43 24.57
N GLU A 110 12.42 -17.47 25.31
CA GLU A 110 12.34 -17.20 26.76
C GLU A 110 12.60 -15.74 27.18
N GLU A 111 12.70 -14.79 26.24
CA GLU A 111 12.76 -13.36 26.56
C GLU A 111 11.37 -12.71 26.56
N MET A 112 11.22 -11.65 27.35
CA MET A 112 10.09 -10.73 27.30
C MET A 112 10.60 -9.30 27.08
N LYS A 113 10.09 -8.64 26.05
CA LYS A 113 10.43 -7.26 25.73
C LYS A 113 9.25 -6.34 26.01
N VAL A 114 9.46 -5.35 26.87
CA VAL A 114 8.46 -4.33 27.20
C VAL A 114 8.85 -3.03 26.53
N ILE A 115 7.95 -2.48 25.71
CA ILE A 115 8.15 -1.21 25.00
C ILE A 115 7.13 -0.21 25.55
N PRO A 116 7.53 0.68 26.48
CA PRO A 116 6.61 1.65 27.05
C PRO A 116 6.26 2.72 26.01
N ILE A 117 4.96 2.93 25.80
CA ILE A 117 4.44 3.99 24.92
C ILE A 117 4.01 5.16 25.81
N HIS A 118 4.63 6.32 25.60
CA HIS A 118 4.30 7.54 26.30
C HIS A 118 3.48 8.44 25.38
N PHE A 119 2.25 8.74 25.78
CA PHE A 119 1.44 9.76 25.12
C PHE A 119 1.74 11.12 25.75
N PRO A 120 1.80 12.20 24.96
CA PRO A 120 1.89 13.56 25.52
C PRO A 120 0.62 13.88 26.34
N GLU A 121 0.79 14.70 27.40
CA GLU A 121 -0.32 15.25 28.20
C GLU A 121 -1.15 16.29 27.43
#